data_AF-B4VLX6-F1
#
_entry.id   AF-B4VLX6-F1
#
_cell.length_a   1.000
_cell.length_b   1.000
_cell.length_c   1.000
_cell.angle_alpha   90.00
_cell.angle_beta   90.00
_cell.angle_gamma   90.00
#
_symmetry.space_group_name_H-M   'P 1'
#
loop_
_entity.id
_entity.type
_entity.pdbx_description
1 polymer ?
#
loop_
_entity_poly.entity_id
_entity_poly.type
_entity_poly.pdbx_seq_one_letter_code
_entity_poly.pdbx_strand_id
1 'polypeptide(L)' 'MWRVYDQQFDWFRLQEGEYIQLEPNENGIICSETFPGLWLQESALLAGDLAKVLEIVQQGIATAEHQMFVESLSRE' A
#
# COMPACT_ATOMS: atom_id res chain seq x y z
N MET A 1 3.64 11.09 10.32
CA MET A 1 2.72 11.94 11.10
C MET A 1 1.32 11.63 10.62
N TRP A 2 0.40 11.16 11.47
CA TRP A 2 -0.97 10.81 11.07
C TRP A 2 -1.89 11.99 11.40
N ARG A 3 -2.41 12.71 10.39
CA ARG A 3 -3.43 13.76 10.59
C ARG A 3 -4.81 13.14 10.52
N VAL A 4 -5.27 12.61 11.64
CA VAL A 4 -6.60 11.98 11.82
C VAL A 4 -7.77 12.97 11.55
N TYR A 5 -7.51 14.27 11.45
CA TYR A 5 -8.57 15.29 11.33
C TYR A 5 -9.06 15.58 9.90
N ASP A 6 -8.34 15.16 8.85
CA ASP A 6 -8.68 15.56 7.47
C ASP A 6 -9.28 14.44 6.61
N GLN A 7 -9.49 13.24 7.18
CA GLN A 7 -9.84 12.05 6.40
C GLN A 7 -8.91 11.83 5.19
N GLN A 8 -7.64 12.19 5.31
CA GLN A 8 -6.64 11.93 4.27
C GLN A 8 -5.64 10.93 4.80
N PHE A 9 -5.41 9.90 4.00
CA PHE A 9 -4.38 8.91 4.28
C PHE A 9 -3.15 9.23 3.44
N ASP A 10 -2.25 10.01 4.00
CA ASP A 10 -0.98 10.31 3.36
C ASP A 10 0.00 9.15 3.57
N TRP A 11 0.19 8.35 2.53
CA TRP A 11 1.19 7.30 2.51
C TRP A 11 2.50 7.83 1.91
N PHE A 12 3.61 7.59 2.60
CA PHE A 12 4.92 8.04 2.14
C PHE A 12 5.83 6.84 1.92
N ARG A 13 6.47 6.78 0.75
CA ARG A 13 7.64 5.92 0.55
C ARG A 13 8.90 6.68 0.92
N LEU A 14 9.81 6.01 1.61
CA LEU A 14 11.15 6.54 1.83
C LEU A 14 12.01 6.14 0.63
N GLN A 15 12.40 7.11 -0.21
CA GLN A 15 13.33 6.90 -1.31
C GLN A 15 14.52 7.83 -1.12
N GLU A 16 15.73 7.26 -1.05
CA GLU A 16 16.99 8.03 -1.00
C GLU A 16 17.04 9.11 0.10
N GLY A 17 16.31 8.90 1.20
CA GLY A 17 16.23 9.84 2.32
C GLY A 17 15.11 10.88 2.22
N GLU A 18 14.35 10.88 1.12
CA GLU A 18 13.17 11.73 0.91
C GLU A 18 11.88 10.94 1.10
N TYR A 19 10.89 11.57 1.74
CA TYR A 19 9.54 11.01 1.88
C TYR A 19 8.71 11.46 0.68
N ILE A 20 8.48 10.54 -0.25
CA ILE A 20 7.65 10.79 -1.43
C ILE A 20 6.25 10.30 -1.12
N GLN A 21 5.28 11.21 -1.19
CA GLN A 21 3.88 10.87 -1.03
C GLN A 21 3.41 10.03 -2.22
N LEU A 22 2.80 8.88 -1.93
CA LEU A 22 2.18 8.02 -2.93
C LEU A 22 0.71 8.40 -3.05
N GLU A 23 0.28 8.73 -4.26
CA GLU A 23 -1.11 9.02 -4.55
C GLU A 23 -1.90 7.72 -4.78
N PRO A 24 -3.15 7.63 -4.29
CA PRO A 24 -4.03 6.52 -4.60
C PRO A 24 -4.31 6.46 -6.11
N ASN A 25 -4.53 5.25 -6.63
CA ASN A 25 -5.05 5.07 -7.98
C ASN A 25 -6.53 5.51 -8.09
N GLU A 26 -7.10 5.41 -9.29
CA GLU A 26 -8.51 5.78 -9.56
C GLU A 26 -9.54 5.02 -8.69
N ASN A 27 -9.16 3.88 -8.10
CA ASN A 27 -9.99 3.10 -7.17
C ASN A 27 -9.78 3.48 -5.70
N GLY A 28 -8.97 4.51 -5.40
CA GLY A 28 -8.62 4.89 -4.04
C GLY A 28 -7.64 3.93 -3.37
N ILE A 29 -6.89 3.14 -4.16
CA ILE A 29 -5.93 2.15 -3.67
C ILE A 29 -4.51 2.65 -3.91
N ILE A 30 -3.74 2.74 -2.83
CA ILE A 30 -2.33 3.08 -2.86
C ILE A 30 -1.54 1.78 -2.98
N CYS A 31 -0.76 1.66 -4.05
CA CYS A 31 0.11 0.51 -4.27
C CYS A 31 1.54 0.85 -3.82
N SER A 32 2.12 0.04 -2.94
CA SER A 32 3.53 0.20 -2.59
C SER A 32 4.42 -0.29 -3.73
N GLU A 33 5.32 0.58 -4.19
CA GLU A 33 6.35 0.20 -5.17
C GLU A 33 7.54 -0.54 -4.52
N THR A 34 7.80 -0.31 -3.23
CA THR A 34 8.86 -1.01 -2.47
C THR A 34 8.44 -2.42 -2.10
N PHE A 35 7.16 -2.61 -1.79
CA PHE A 35 6.55 -3.90 -1.47
C PHE A 35 5.45 -4.19 -2.49
N PRO A 36 5.80 -4.70 -3.68
CA PRO A 36 4.82 -5.02 -4.71
C PRO A 36 3.81 -6.02 -4.15
N GLY A 37 2.52 -5.66 -4.20
CA GLY A 37 1.42 -6.42 -3.61
C GLY A 37 0.91 -5.89 -2.27
N LEU A 38 1.62 -4.95 -1.62
CA LEU A 38 1.07 -4.22 -0.49
C LEU A 38 0.17 -3.09 -1.02
N TRP A 39 -1.13 -3.36 -1.04
CA TRP A 39 -2.15 -2.43 -1.51
C TRP A 39 -3.01 -1.94 -0.35
N LEU A 40 -3.22 -0.62 -0.27
CA LEU A 40 -3.93 0.01 0.83
C LEU A 40 -5.05 0.89 0.29
N GLN A 41 -6.27 0.56 0.64
CA GLN A 41 -7.42 1.36 0.22
C GLN A 41 -7.66 2.51 1.22
N GLU A 42 -7.56 3.74 0.73
CA GLU A 42 -7.77 4.95 1.52
C GLU A 42 -9.14 4.92 2.21
N SER A 43 -10.22 4.68 1.45
CA SER A 43 -11.58 4.68 2.01
C SER A 43 -11.78 3.63 3.11
N ALA A 44 -11.11 2.47 3.00
CA ALA A 44 -11.20 1.42 4.02
C ALA A 44 -10.42 1.81 5.29
N LEU A 45 -9.26 2.44 5.14
CA LEU A 45 -8.47 2.96 6.25
C LEU A 45 -9.20 4.09 6.98
N LEU A 46 -9.82 5.00 6.23
CA LEU A 46 -10.62 6.10 6.77
C LEU A 46 -11.88 5.60 7.48
N ALA A 47 -12.52 4.55 6.94
CA ALA A 47 -13.66 3.90 7.57
C ALA A 47 -13.27 3.04 8.79
N GLY A 48 -11.97 2.80 9.02
CA GLY A 48 -11.49 1.85 10.04
C GLY A 48 -11.79 0.39 9.71
N ASP A 49 -12.10 0.09 8.44
CA ASP A 49 -12.44 -1.25 7.96
C ASP A 49 -11.16 -2.03 7.62
N LEU A 50 -10.54 -2.57 8.68
CA LEU A 50 -9.33 -3.38 8.56
C LEU A 50 -9.57 -4.67 7.76
N ALA A 51 -10.80 -5.21 7.76
CA ALA A 51 -11.12 -6.41 7.00
C ALA A 51 -11.00 -6.15 5.50
N LYS A 52 -11.54 -5.02 5.04
CA LYS A 52 -11.43 -4.59 3.64
C LYS A 52 -9.99 -4.25 3.26
N VAL A 53 -9.24 -3.60 4.15
CA VAL A 53 -7.79 -3.36 3.92
C VAL A 53 -7.06 -4.70 3.72
N LEU A 54 -7.29 -5.69 4.59
CA LEU A 54 -6.67 -7.01 4.48
C LEU A 54 -7.11 -7.77 3.21
N GLU A 55 -8.34 -7.60 2.76
CA GLU A 55 -8.81 -8.20 1.50
C GLU A 55 -8.06 -7.61 0.30
N ILE A 56 -7.90 -6.29 0.25
CA ILE A 56 -7.17 -5.60 -0.82
C ILE A 56 -5.68 -5.98 -0.81
N VAL A 57 -5.06 -6.07 0.37
CA VAL A 57 -3.69 -6.57 0.52
C VAL A 57 -3.58 -8.00 0.00
N GLN A 58 -4.52 -8.89 0.32
CA GLN A 58 -4.51 -10.26 -0.19
C GLN A 58 -4.63 -10.32 -1.72
N GLN A 59 -5.44 -9.44 -2.32
CA GLN A 59 -5.53 -9.33 -3.78
C GLN A 59 -4.19 -8.91 -4.40
N GLY A 60 -3.52 -7.92 -3.79
CA GLY A 60 -2.21 -7.47 -4.22
C GLY A 60 -1.13 -8.54 -4.08
N ILE A 61 -1.09 -9.25 -2.96
CA ILE A 61 -0.16 -10.36 -2.70
C ILE A 61 -0.38 -11.54 -3.68
N ALA A 62 -1.62 -11.74 -4.13
CA ALA A 62 -1.95 -12.77 -5.12
C ALA A 62 -1.49 -12.43 -6.54
N THR A 63 -1.02 -11.21 -6.81
CA THR A 63 -0.52 -10.82 -8.13
C THR A 63 0.84 -11.44 -8.44
N ALA A 64 1.12 -11.61 -9.73
CA ALA A 64 2.40 -12.10 -10.22
C ALA A 64 3.58 -11.19 -9.81
N GLU A 65 3.34 -9.89 -9.64
CA GLU A 65 4.35 -8.91 -9.19
C GLU A 65 4.87 -9.26 -7.79
N HIS A 66 3.99 -9.59 -6.85
CA HIS A 66 4.37 -10.02 -5.51
C HIS A 66 5.09 -11.37 -5.55
N GLN A 67 4.65 -12.33 -6.38
CA GLN A 67 5.34 -13.62 -6.52
C GLN A 67 6.78 -13.44 -6.99
N MET A 68 7.02 -12.61 -8.02
CA MET A 68 8.36 -12.29 -8.50
C MET A 68 9.23 -11.62 -7.42
N PHE A 69 8.64 -10.76 -6.59
CA PHE A 69 9.34 -10.14 -5.47
C PHE A 69 9.74 -11.14 -4.39
N VAL A 70 8.84 -12.03 -3.98
CA VAL A 70 9.17 -13.12 -3.03
C VAL A 70 10.26 -14.03 -3.59
N GLU A 71 10.21 -14.35 -4.89
CA GLU A 71 11.27 -15.11 -5.55
C GLU A 71 12.62 -14.38 -5.52
N SER A 72 12.65 -13.06 -5.70
CA SER A 72 13.87 -12.27 -5.59
C SER A 72 14.44 -12.25 -4.16
N LEU A 73 13.59 -12.11 -3.15
CA LEU A 73 13.98 -12.11 -1.73
C LEU A 73 14.50 -13.48 -1.28
N SER A 74 13.95 -14.56 -1.83
CA SER A 74 14.36 -15.93 -1.50
C SER A 74 15.74 -16.29 -2.07
N ARG A 75 16.32 -15.44 -2.91
CA ARG A 75 17.63 -15.65 -3.57
C ARG A 75 18.79 -14.92 -2.86
N GLU A 76 18.53 -14.24 -1.73
CA GLU A 76 19.55 -13.61 -0.88
C GLU A 76 20.05 -14.52 0.26
#